data_AF-A0AA91I9S5-F1
#
_entry.id   AF-A0AA91I9S5-F1
#
_cell.length_a   1.000
_cell.length_b   1.000
_cell.length_c   1.000
_cell.angle_alpha   90.00
_cell.angle_beta   90.00
_cell.angle_gamma   90.00
#
_symmetry.space_group_name_H-M   'P 1'
#
loop_
_entity.id
_entity.type
_entity.pdbx_description
1 polymer ?
#
loop_
_entity_poly.entity_id
_entity_poly.type
_entity_poly.pdbx_seq_one_letter_code
_entity_poly.pdbx_strand_id
1 'polypeptide(L)'
;MVTAQERLAACEQRLDEFQQTLDNKDKVAAIRLARALYLRMLLGSANKRLQPWSDGEDITNMPLSHMFEWISHDFERLELAALEDAMTPAEIVMYARSIEGVHG
;
A
#
# COMPACT_ATOMS: atom_id res chain seq x y z
N MET A 1 -29.58 14.46 21.16
CA MET A 1 -28.28 13.92 21.62
C MET A 1 -28.26 12.47 21.19
N VAL A 2 -27.27 12.03 20.40
CA VAL A 2 -27.16 10.62 19.99
C VAL A 2 -26.65 9.82 21.18
N THR A 3 -27.34 8.74 21.53
CA THR A 3 -26.98 7.85 22.63
C THR A 3 -25.77 6.99 22.27
N ALA A 4 -25.08 6.46 23.28
CA ALA A 4 -23.99 5.50 23.06
C ALA A 4 -24.47 4.26 22.28
N GLN A 5 -25.73 3.86 22.49
CA GLN A 5 -26.33 2.69 21.87
C GLN A 5 -26.60 2.90 20.37
N GLU A 6 -27.08 4.09 19.99
CA GLU A 6 -27.21 4.48 18.56
C GLU A 6 -25.86 4.58 17.86
N ARG A 7 -24.81 5.05 18.56
CA ARG A 7 -23.44 5.07 18.00
C ARG A 7 -22.88 3.66 17.79
N LEU A 8 -23.15 2.74 18.71
CA LEU A 8 -22.72 1.35 18.59
C LEU A 8 -23.39 0.66 17.40
N ALA A 9 -24.71 0.78 17.27
CA ALA A 9 -25.46 0.20 16.16
C ALA A 9 -24.98 0.74 14.80
N ALA A 10 -24.67 2.03 14.71
CA ALA A 10 -24.11 2.62 13.49
C ALA A 10 -22.70 2.10 13.17
N CYS A 11 -21.87 1.82 14.19
CA CYS A 11 -20.57 1.18 13.98
C CYS A 11 -20.72 -0.27 13.50
N GLU A 12 -21.61 -1.04 14.12
CA GLU A 12 -21.90 -2.44 13.73
C GLU A 12 -22.38 -2.51 12.28
N GLN A 13 -23.34 -1.67 11.90
CA GLN A 13 -23.81 -1.60 10.51
C GLN A 13 -22.67 -1.30 9.53
N ARG A 14 -21.78 -0.35 9.86
CA ARG A 14 -20.63 -0.02 9.00
C ARG A 14 -19.63 -1.17 8.92
N LEU A 15 -19.41 -1.92 10.00
CA LEU A 15 -18.56 -3.10 10.00
C LEU A 15 -19.12 -4.19 9.08
N ASP A 16 -20.44 -4.41 9.11
CA ASP A 16 -21.10 -5.37 8.21
C ASP A 16 -20.94 -4.96 6.73
N GLU A 17 -21.11 -3.67 6.42
CA GLU A 17 -20.88 -3.13 5.06
C GLU A 17 -19.44 -3.34 4.58
N PHE A 18 -18.46 -3.14 5.47
CA PHE A 18 -17.06 -3.41 5.18
C PHE A 18 -16.80 -4.90 5.02
N GLN A 19 -17.37 -5.76 5.87
CA GLN A 19 -17.22 -7.21 5.77
C GLN A 19 -17.75 -7.74 4.45
N GLN A 20 -18.94 -7.29 4.02
CA GLN A 20 -19.50 -7.66 2.71
C GLN A 20 -18.59 -7.24 1.54
N THR A 21 -17.89 -6.11 1.70
CA THR A 21 -16.91 -5.66 0.70
C THR A 21 -15.66 -6.54 0.70
N LEU A 22 -15.19 -6.97 1.87
CA LEU A 22 -14.06 -7.88 2.03
C LEU A 22 -14.37 -9.32 1.59
N ASP A 23 -15.62 -9.75 1.70
CA ASP A 23 -16.07 -11.08 1.26
C ASP A 23 -16.14 -11.19 -0.28
N ASN A 24 -16.19 -10.06 -0.98
CA ASN A 24 -16.11 -10.03 -2.43
C ASN A 24 -14.65 -10.19 -2.89
N LYS A 25 -14.28 -11.45 -3.17
CA LYS A 25 -12.92 -11.82 -3.61
C LYS A 25 -12.42 -11.04 -4.82
N ASP A 26 -13.30 -10.74 -5.78
CA ASP A 26 -12.91 -9.99 -6.99
C ASP A 26 -12.57 -8.53 -6.67
N LYS A 27 -13.35 -7.90 -5.78
CA LYS A 27 -13.05 -6.53 -5.30
C LYS A 27 -11.74 -6.51 -4.50
N VAL A 28 -11.53 -7.48 -3.62
CA VAL A 28 -10.29 -7.58 -2.85
C VAL A 28 -9.09 -7.79 -3.77
N ALA A 29 -9.21 -8.66 -4.77
CA ALA A 29 -8.18 -8.87 -5.79
C ALA A 29 -7.86 -7.57 -6.55
N ALA A 30 -8.89 -6.84 -7.00
CA ALA A 30 -8.71 -5.57 -7.70
C ALA A 30 -8.00 -4.51 -6.83
N ILE A 31 -8.36 -4.41 -5.55
CA ILE A 31 -7.70 -3.48 -4.60
C ILE A 31 -6.24 -3.89 -4.39
N ARG A 32 -5.96 -5.18 -4.19
CA ARG A 32 -4.60 -5.71 -4.02
C ARG A 32 -3.72 -5.37 -5.22
N LEU A 33 -4.22 -5.64 -6.44
CA LEU A 33 -3.52 -5.33 -7.69
C LEU A 33 -3.27 -3.84 -7.84
N ALA A 34 -4.29 -3.00 -7.63
CA ALA A 34 -4.15 -1.55 -7.73
C ALA A 34 -3.13 -1.01 -6.72
N ARG A 35 -3.14 -1.52 -5.49
CA ARG A 35 -2.19 -1.12 -4.45
C ARG A 35 -0.75 -1.55 -4.79
N ALA A 36 -0.56 -2.78 -5.27
CA ALA A 36 0.76 -3.27 -5.68
C ALA A 36 1.34 -2.43 -6.84
N LEU A 37 0.52 -2.11 -7.84
CA LEU A 37 0.94 -1.26 -8.96
C LEU A 37 1.31 0.17 -8.51
N TYR A 38 0.53 0.73 -7.59
CA TYR A 38 0.83 2.04 -7.02
C TYR A 38 2.15 2.04 -6.22
N LEU A 39 2.39 1.00 -5.41
CA LEU A 39 3.65 0.84 -4.68
C LEU A 39 4.84 0.70 -5.63
N ARG A 40 4.72 -0.05 -6.73
CA ARG A 40 5.77 -0.09 -7.76
C ARG A 40 6.07 1.29 -8.34
N MET A 41 5.05 2.09 -8.59
CA MET A 41 5.23 3.47 -9.07
C MET A 41 6.00 4.32 -8.04
N LEU A 42 5.62 4.24 -6.75
CA LEU A 42 6.32 4.95 -5.67
C LEU A 42 7.78 4.51 -5.54
N LEU A 43 8.03 3.20 -5.56
CA LEU A 43 9.38 2.63 -5.49
C LEU A 43 10.22 3.00 -6.73
N GLY A 44 9.61 3.06 -7.92
CA GLY A 44 10.27 3.54 -9.13
C GLY A 44 10.71 5.00 -9.04
N SER A 45 10.06 5.81 -8.20
CA SER A 45 10.45 7.19 -7.93
C SER A 45 11.45 7.35 -6.78
N ALA A 46 11.71 6.29 -6.00
CA ALA A 46 12.50 6.34 -4.77
C ALA A 46 13.90 6.93 -4.99
N ASN A 47 14.58 6.55 -6.07
CA ASN A 47 15.90 7.11 -6.41
C ASN A 47 15.89 8.64 -6.50
N LYS A 48 14.80 9.27 -6.97
CA LYS A 48 14.71 10.74 -7.04
C LYS A 48 14.32 11.36 -5.69
N ARG A 49 13.49 10.67 -4.89
CA ARG A 49 13.04 11.16 -3.59
C ARG A 49 14.13 11.05 -2.50
N LEU A 50 14.99 10.05 -2.62
CA LEU A 50 16.05 9.75 -1.65
C LEU A 50 17.39 10.43 -1.97
N GLN A 51 17.67 10.79 -3.23
CA GLN A 51 18.84 11.62 -3.59
C GLN A 51 18.56 13.07 -3.19
N PRO A 52 19.23 13.59 -2.14
CA PRO A 52 20.68 13.80 -2.15
C PRO A 52 21.50 13.04 -1.10
N TRP A 53 20.89 12.23 -0.22
CA TRP A 53 21.61 11.64 0.90
C TRP A 53 21.89 10.15 0.69
N SER A 54 23.11 9.75 1.03
CA SER A 54 23.54 8.34 0.97
C SER A 54 23.47 7.70 2.35
N ASP A 55 23.30 6.37 2.41
CA ASP A 55 23.32 5.57 3.66
C ASP A 55 24.58 5.79 4.52
N GLY A 56 25.62 6.42 3.98
CA GLY A 56 26.87 6.77 4.67
C GLY A 56 26.89 8.16 5.32
N GLU A 57 25.84 8.97 5.19
CA GLU A 57 25.79 10.31 5.77
C GLU A 57 25.29 10.30 7.23
N ASP A 58 25.81 11.22 8.04
CA ASP A 58 25.56 11.28 9.47
C ASP A 58 24.08 11.58 9.79
N ILE A 59 23.40 10.60 10.40
CA ILE A 59 22.02 10.70 10.88
C ILE A 59 21.82 11.90 11.82
N THR A 60 22.86 12.32 12.55
CA THR A 60 22.79 13.40 13.53
C THR A 60 22.36 14.74 12.91
N ASN A 61 22.62 14.94 11.61
CA ASN A 61 22.29 16.18 10.89
C ASN A 61 21.19 16.00 9.83
N MET A 62 20.52 14.84 9.79
CA MET A 62 19.48 14.54 8.81
C MET A 62 18.17 15.29 9.12
N PRO A 63 17.56 15.99 8.14
CA PRO A 63 16.22 16.54 8.30
C PRO A 63 15.19 15.43 8.59
N LEU A 64 14.27 15.66 9.53
CA LEU A 64 13.22 14.68 9.87
C LEU A 64 12.38 14.26 8.67
N SER A 65 12.07 15.19 7.75
CA SER A 65 11.36 14.87 6.51
C SER A 65 12.07 13.81 5.68
N HIS A 66 13.40 13.80 5.70
CA HIS A 66 14.20 12.83 4.96
C HIS A 66 14.25 11.48 5.67
N MET A 67 14.37 11.47 7.01
CA MET A 67 14.25 10.24 7.80
C MET A 67 12.89 9.57 7.57
N PHE A 68 11.80 10.35 7.55
CA PHE A 68 10.47 9.82 7.26
C PHE A 68 10.34 9.30 5.83
N GLU A 69 11.04 9.89 4.86
CA GLU A 69 11.07 9.41 3.48
C GLU A 69 11.72 8.02 3.39
N TRP A 70 12.85 7.81 4.07
CA TRP A 70 13.50 6.49 4.17
C TRP A 70 12.63 5.45 4.83
N ILE A 71 12.04 5.80 5.98
CA ILE A 71 11.09 4.93 6.68
C ILE A 71 9.92 4.56 5.75
N SER A 72 9.36 5.54 5.04
CA SER A 72 8.26 5.31 4.10
C SER A 72 8.68 4.37 2.98
N HIS A 73 9.87 4.55 2.40
CA HIS A 73 10.41 3.67 1.38
C HIS A 73 10.56 2.22 1.87
N ASP A 74 11.04 2.00 3.09
CA ASP A 74 11.15 0.64 3.66
C ASP A 74 9.77 0.00 3.86
N PHE A 75 8.79 0.76 4.35
CA PHE A 75 7.42 0.29 4.47
C PHE A 75 6.76 0.02 3.11
N GLU A 76 7.01 0.85 2.09
CA GLU A 76 6.54 0.63 0.72
C GLU A 76 7.05 -0.72 0.17
N ARG A 77 8.32 -1.08 0.44
CA ARG A 77 8.90 -2.37 0.04
C ARG A 77 8.30 -3.55 0.78
N LEU A 78 8.16 -3.43 2.10
CA LEU A 78 7.57 -4.47 2.95
C LEU A 78 6.11 -4.73 2.57
N GLU A 79 5.34 -3.66 2.35
CA GLU A 79 3.94 -3.76 1.94
C GLU A 79 3.82 -4.42 0.56
N LEU A 80 4.66 -4.03 -0.41
CA LEU A 80 4.63 -4.63 -1.74
C LEU A 80 4.91 -6.13 -1.68
N ALA A 81 5.94 -6.54 -0.93
CA ALA A 81 6.28 -7.96 -0.77
C ALA A 81 5.13 -8.76 -0.14
N ALA A 82 4.47 -8.19 0.88
CA ALA A 82 3.32 -8.84 1.52
C ALA A 82 2.12 -8.96 0.57
N LEU A 83 1.87 -7.96 -0.28
CA LEU A 83 0.81 -8.02 -1.27
C LEU A 83 1.10 -9.06 -2.34
N GLU A 84 2.33 -9.12 -2.84
CA GLU A 84 2.77 -10.10 -3.85
C GLU A 84 2.71 -11.54 -3.31
N ASP A 85 3.09 -11.78 -2.05
CA ASP A 85 2.97 -13.08 -1.38
C ASP A 85 1.51 -13.52 -1.20
N ALA A 86 0.61 -12.55 -0.96
CA ALA A 86 -0.82 -12.81 -0.79
C ALA A 86 -1.57 -12.98 -2.12
N MET A 87 -0.93 -12.78 -3.28
CA MET A 87 -1.60 -12.90 -4.57
C MET A 87 -1.90 -14.35 -4.93
N THR A 88 -3.07 -14.59 -5.50
CA THR A 88 -3.37 -15.88 -6.12
C THR A 88 -2.58 -16.04 -7.44
N PRO A 89 -2.40 -17.27 -7.97
CA PRO A 89 -1.74 -17.46 -9.27
C PRO A 89 -2.39 -16.67 -10.42
N ALA A 90 -3.72 -16.51 -10.40
CA ALA A 90 -4.44 -15.72 -11.39
C ALA A 90 -4.11 -14.21 -11.26
N GLU A 91 -4.04 -13.71 -10.03
CA GLU A 91 -3.66 -12.32 -9.74
C GLU A 91 -2.21 -12.04 -10.15
N ILE A 92 -1.27 -12.96 -9.90
CA ILE A 92 0.13 -12.83 -10.31
C ILE A 92 0.23 -12.63 -11.84
N VAL A 93 -0.53 -13.42 -12.62
CA VAL A 93 -0.56 -13.27 -14.09
C VAL A 93 -1.13 -11.92 -14.51
N MET A 94 -2.21 -11.46 -13.86
CA MET A 94 -2.77 -10.13 -14.15
C MET A 94 -1.81 -9.00 -13.79
N TYR A 95 -1.14 -9.12 -12.65
CA TYR A 95 -0.15 -8.17 -12.16
C TYR A 95 1.05 -8.06 -13.11
N ALA A 96 1.63 -9.19 -13.53
CA ALA A 96 2.73 -9.23 -14.48
C ALA A 96 2.38 -8.53 -15.80
N ARG A 97 1.21 -8.84 -16.38
CA ARG A 97 0.71 -8.18 -17.60
C ARG A 97 0.55 -6.67 -17.43
N SER A 98 0.07 -6.24 -16.26
CA SER A 98 -0.14 -4.83 -15.94
C SER A 98 1.18 -4.07 -15.85
N ILE A 99 2.26 -4.72 -15.42
CA ILE A 99 3.60 -4.12 -15.39
C ILE A 99 4.17 -4.00 -16.81
N GLU A 100 4.04 -5.04 -17.62
CA GLU A 100 4.54 -5.05 -19.01
C GLU A 100 3.86 -3.97 -19.87
N GLY A 101 2.55 -3.76 -19.69
CA GLY A 101 1.77 -2.74 -20.42
C GLY A 101 2.12 -1.29 -20.07
N VAL A 102 2.89 -1.03 -19.01
CA VAL A 102 3.35 0.32 -18.62
C VAL A 102 4.71 0.68 -19.25
N HIS A 103 5.38 -0.29 -19.88
CA HIS A 103 6.68 -0.12 -20.55
C HIS A 103 6.60 -0.22 -22.09
N GLY A 104 5.39 -0.32 -22.66
CA GLY A 104 5.13 -0.33 -24.11
C GLY A 104 4.73 1.03 -24.68
#